data_AF-A0A1Y4S9X2-F1
#
_entry.id   AF-A0A1Y4S9X2-F1
#
_cell.length_a   1.000
_cell.length_b   1.000
_cell.length_c   1.000
_cell.angle_alpha   90.00
_cell.angle_beta   90.00
_cell.angle_gamma   90.00
#
_symmetry.space_group_name_H-M   'P 1'
#
loop_
_entity.id
_entity.type
_entity.pdbx_description
1 polymer ?
#
loop_
_entity_poly.entity_id
_entity_poly.type
_entity_poly.pdbx_seq_one_letter_code
_entity_poly.pdbx_strand_id
1 'polypeptide(L)'
;MKKPKIKITLIDQKGHMGCHHGHRIGDTFDFDTERGKLCPMAMHVAFPYIDILRYGGKLPSQPEGSVAFCCPDVEVINVFKIEVEEETI
;
A
#
# COMPACT_ATOMS: atom_id res chain seq x y z
N MET A 1 -18.92 12.38 -4.91
CA MET A 1 -17.51 12.67 -5.25
C MET A 1 -16.91 11.45 -5.89
N LYS A 2 -16.06 11.63 -6.92
CA LYS A 2 -15.23 10.55 -7.44
C LYS A 2 -14.22 10.16 -6.36
N LYS A 3 -14.04 8.85 -6.14
CA LYS A 3 -13.08 8.38 -5.15
C LYS A 3 -11.67 8.59 -5.71
N PRO A 4 -10.71 9.09 -4.93
CA PRO A 4 -9.36 9.29 -5.43
C PRO A 4 -8.72 7.94 -5.80
N LYS A 5 -7.82 7.97 -6.78
CA LYS A 5 -7.08 6.78 -7.19
C LYS A 5 -5.97 6.51 -6.20
N ILE A 6 -5.78 5.23 -5.88
CA ILE A 6 -4.82 4.77 -4.87
C ILE A 6 -3.83 3.82 -5.53
N LYS A 7 -2.55 4.19 -5.47
CA LYS A 7 -1.44 3.36 -5.90
C LYS A 7 -0.71 2.79 -4.69
N ILE A 8 -0.40 1.50 -4.75
CA ILE A 8 0.38 0.79 -3.73
C ILE A 8 1.67 0.32 -4.38
N THR A 9 2.83 0.69 -3.84
CA THR A 9 4.14 0.33 -4.39
C THR A 9 4.98 -0.40 -3.35
N LEU A 10 5.57 -1.54 -3.69
CA LEU A 10 6.56 -2.20 -2.82
C LEU A 10 7.90 -1.45 -2.95
N ILE A 11 8.32 -0.78 -1.88
CA ILE A 11 9.48 0.13 -1.90
C ILE A 11 10.72 -0.42 -1.18
N ASP A 12 10.55 -1.36 -0.27
CA ASP A 12 11.65 -1.95 0.50
C ASP A 12 11.26 -3.36 1.00
N GLN A 13 12.26 -4.17 1.32
CA GLN A 13 12.09 -5.47 1.96
C GLN A 13 13.13 -5.60 3.07
N LYS A 14 12.65 -5.91 4.26
CA LYS A 14 13.46 -6.21 5.44
C LYS A 14 13.23 -7.66 5.85
N GLY A 15 14.16 -8.19 6.63
CA GLY A 15 14.15 -9.61 7.02
C GLY A 15 15.15 -10.43 6.19
N HIS A 16 15.17 -11.73 6.45
CA HIS A 16 16.14 -12.66 5.86
C HIS A 16 15.50 -13.63 4.86
N MET A 17 14.17 -13.58 4.72
CA MET A 17 13.39 -14.44 3.84
C MET A 17 12.74 -13.64 2.71
N GLY A 18 12.60 -14.28 1.55
CA GLY A 18 11.89 -13.71 0.40
C GLY A 18 10.37 -13.82 0.53
N CYS A 19 9.63 -12.99 -0.21
CA CYS A 19 8.18 -12.99 -0.16
C CYS A 19 7.57 -14.31 -0.65
N HIS A 20 6.81 -14.98 0.22
CA HIS A 20 6.09 -16.22 -0.10
C HIS A 20 5.07 -16.08 -1.23
N HIS A 21 4.49 -14.88 -1.38
CA HIS A 21 3.56 -14.57 -2.47
C HIS A 21 4.28 -14.15 -3.77
N GLY A 22 5.60 -13.93 -3.72
CA GLY A 22 6.42 -13.60 -4.88
C GLY A 22 6.54 -12.11 -5.22
N HIS A 23 6.08 -11.20 -4.35
CA HIS A 23 6.22 -9.75 -4.54
C HIS A 23 7.70 -9.31 -4.52
N ARG A 24 8.03 -8.31 -5.34
CA ARG A 24 9.38 -7.74 -5.51
C ARG A 24 9.36 -6.21 -5.42
N ILE A 25 10.47 -5.63 -4.95
CA ILE A 25 10.64 -4.18 -4.92
C ILE A 25 10.43 -3.62 -6.33
N GLY A 26 9.61 -2.57 -6.42
CA GLY A 26 9.15 -1.96 -7.67
C GLY A 26 7.78 -2.45 -8.14
N ASP A 27 7.22 -3.52 -7.58
CA ASP A 27 5.85 -3.93 -7.89
C ASP A 27 4.86 -2.83 -7.49
N THR A 28 3.91 -2.54 -8.39
CA THR A 28 2.87 -1.53 -8.18
C THR A 28 1.49 -2.12 -8.40
N PHE A 29 0.51 -1.66 -7.62
CA PHE A 29 -0.87 -2.12 -7.70
C PHE A 29 -1.82 -0.93 -7.67
N ASP A 30 -2.76 -0.89 -8.61
CA ASP A 30 -3.95 -0.07 -8.52
C ASP A 30 -4.97 -0.70 -7.55
N PHE A 31 -5.38 0.03 -6.53
CA PHE A 31 -6.27 -0.52 -5.49
C PHE A 31 -7.63 -0.99 -6.02
N ASP A 32 -8.19 -0.27 -7.00
CA ASP A 32 -9.55 -0.53 -7.48
C ASP A 32 -9.60 -1.71 -8.44
N THR A 33 -8.55 -1.88 -9.26
CA THR A 33 -8.50 -2.86 -10.34
C THR A 33 -7.58 -4.05 -10.08
N GLU A 34 -6.58 -3.91 -9.19
CA GLU A 34 -5.50 -4.89 -9.01
C GLU A 34 -5.35 -5.43 -7.58
N ARG A 35 -6.24 -5.06 -6.64
CA ARG A 35 -6.16 -5.57 -5.25
C ARG A 35 -6.09 -7.10 -5.12
N GLY A 36 -6.65 -7.84 -6.08
CA GLY A 36 -6.59 -9.31 -6.11
C GLY A 36 -5.20 -9.88 -6.44
N LYS A 37 -4.29 -9.04 -6.97
CA LYS A 37 -2.88 -9.40 -7.21
C LYS A 37 -2.02 -9.19 -5.96
N LEU A 38 -2.44 -8.31 -5.04
CA LEU A 38 -1.72 -8.04 -3.80
C LEU A 38 -1.92 -9.22 -2.82
N CYS A 39 -0.88 -9.51 -2.04
CA CYS A 39 -0.97 -10.54 -1.00
C CYS A 39 -2.10 -10.21 -0.01
N PRO A 40 -2.99 -11.15 0.35
CA PRO A 40 -4.08 -10.90 1.29
C PRO A 40 -3.63 -10.35 2.64
N MET A 41 -2.46 -10.78 3.14
CA MET A 41 -1.89 -10.28 4.40
C MET A 41 -1.47 -8.81 4.30
N ALA A 42 -0.83 -8.42 3.19
CA ALA A 42 -0.47 -7.02 2.94
C ALA A 42 -1.74 -6.17 2.76
N MET A 43 -2.73 -6.68 2.03
CA MET A 43 -4.00 -6.01 1.79
C MET A 43 -4.78 -5.78 3.09
N HIS A 44 -4.78 -6.75 4.02
CA HIS A 44 -5.44 -6.60 5.32
C HIS A 44 -4.88 -5.43 6.14
N VAL A 45 -3.56 -5.20 6.10
CA VAL A 45 -2.91 -4.05 6.76
C VAL A 45 -3.12 -2.76 5.98
N ALA A 46 -3.12 -2.81 4.64
CA ALA A 46 -3.31 -1.65 3.79
C ALA A 46 -4.71 -1.03 3.91
N PHE A 47 -5.73 -1.88 4.05
CA PHE A 47 -7.14 -1.49 3.94
C PHE A 47 -7.54 -0.29 4.83
N PRO A 48 -7.24 -0.27 6.14
CA PRO A 48 -7.61 0.87 6.99
C PRO A 48 -6.97 2.18 6.57
N TYR A 49 -5.69 2.16 6.16
CA TYR A 49 -4.99 3.36 5.67
C TYR A 49 -5.62 3.88 4.38
N ILE A 50 -5.91 2.98 3.45
CA ILE A 50 -6.55 3.32 2.19
C ILE A 50 -7.93 3.92 2.43
N ASP A 51 -8.72 3.33 3.33
CA ASP A 51 -10.07 3.81 3.62
C ASP A 51 -10.06 5.23 4.22
N ILE A 52 -9.16 5.50 5.16
CA ILE A 52 -8.94 6.83 5.73
C ILE A 52 -8.61 7.85 4.63
N LEU A 53 -7.60 7.55 3.80
CA LEU A 53 -7.17 8.46 2.73
C LEU A 53 -8.27 8.66 1.67
N ARG A 54 -8.98 7.59 1.31
CA ARG A 54 -10.02 7.59 0.29
C ARG A 54 -11.23 8.45 0.67
N TYR A 55 -11.49 8.60 1.96
CA TYR A 55 -12.56 9.45 2.48
C TYR A 55 -12.07 10.79 3.04
N GLY A 56 -10.86 11.22 2.66
CA GLY A 56 -10.33 12.55 2.98
C GLY A 56 -9.79 12.70 4.40
N GLY A 57 -9.62 11.59 5.12
CA GLY A 57 -8.93 11.56 6.41
C GLY A 57 -7.42 11.77 6.25
N LYS A 58 -6.78 12.19 7.34
CA LYS A 58 -5.33 12.42 7.40
C LYS A 58 -4.69 11.43 8.36
N LEU A 59 -3.54 10.89 7.98
CA LEU A 59 -2.75 9.99 8.81
C LEU A 59 -1.70 10.77 9.58
N PRO A 60 -1.41 10.41 10.85
CA PRO A 60 -0.41 11.10 11.64
C PRO A 60 1.00 10.87 11.08
N SER A 61 1.85 11.90 11.16
CA SER A 61 3.30 11.79 10.95
C SER A 61 3.73 11.29 9.57
N GLN A 62 2.94 11.53 8.52
CA GLN A 62 3.28 11.18 7.14
C GLN A 62 3.05 12.37 6.19
N PRO A 63 3.74 12.45 5.05
CA PRO A 63 3.44 13.44 4.02
C PRO A 63 2.00 13.31 3.55
N GLU A 64 1.35 14.45 3.30
CA GLU A 64 -0.05 14.49 2.90
C GLU A 64 -0.30 13.61 1.66
N GLY A 65 -1.35 12.78 1.70
CA GLY A 65 -1.67 11.86 0.61
C GLY A 65 -0.78 10.62 0.50
N SER A 66 0.10 10.34 1.46
CA SER A 66 0.93 9.12 1.43
C SER A 66 1.13 8.48 2.81
N VAL A 67 1.42 7.18 2.82
CA VAL A 67 1.82 6.44 4.04
C VAL A 67 2.62 5.21 3.66
N ALA A 68 3.63 4.88 4.47
CA ALA A 68 4.30 3.59 4.41
C ALA A 68 3.72 2.61 5.44
N PHE A 69 3.56 1.35 5.04
CA PHE A 69 3.17 0.25 5.92
C PHE A 69 3.96 -1.02 5.57
N CYS A 70 3.92 -2.05 6.40
CA CYS A 70 4.50 -3.36 6.07
C CYS A 70 3.49 -4.49 6.18
N CYS A 71 3.73 -5.59 5.47
CA CYS A 71 2.96 -6.81 5.68
C CYS A 71 3.28 -7.41 7.07
N PRO A 72 2.31 -8.13 7.68
CA PRO A 72 2.43 -8.66 9.04
C PRO A 72 3.16 -10.01 9.07
N ASP A 73 4.28 -10.13 8.36
CA ASP A 73 5.15 -11.30 8.36
C ASP A 73 6.50 -10.88 8.94
N VAL A 74 6.88 -11.47 10.08
CA VAL A 74 8.06 -11.06 10.85
C VAL A 74 9.38 -11.50 10.22
N GLU A 75 9.36 -12.54 9.39
CA GLU A 75 10.54 -13.04 8.69
C GLU A 75 10.68 -12.39 7.30
N VAL A 76 9.56 -11.94 6.73
CA VAL A 76 9.45 -11.24 5.45
C VAL A 76 8.72 -9.90 5.62
N ILE A 77 9.46 -8.84 5.92
CA ILE A 77 8.89 -7.51 6.11
C ILE A 77 8.96 -6.73 4.79
N ASN A 78 7.97 -6.93 3.92
CA ASN A 78 7.79 -6.07 2.73
C ASN A 78 7.18 -4.73 3.16
N VAL A 79 7.85 -3.62 2.79
CA VAL A 79 7.41 -2.25 3.07
C VAL A 79 6.79 -1.67 1.81
N PHE A 80 5.51 -1.32 1.89
CA PHE A 80 4.74 -0.73 0.82
C PHE A 80 4.48 0.75 1.09
N LYS A 81 4.43 1.55 0.04
CA LYS A 81 3.98 2.94 0.06
C LYS A 81 2.59 3.02 -0.59
N ILE A 82 1.65 3.64 0.10
CA ILE A 82 0.38 4.07 -0.45
C ILE A 82 0.53 5.52 -0.90
N GLU A 83 0.05 5.82 -2.10
CA GLU A 83 0.00 7.16 -2.67
C GLU A 83 -1.39 7.43 -3.22
N VAL A 84 -1.97 8.56 -2.82
CA VAL A 84 -3.17 9.12 -3.43
C VAL A 84 -2.74 9.85 -4.70
N GLU A 85 -3.21 9.40 -5.85
CA GLU A 85 -2.99 10.11 -7.11
C GLU A 85 -4.03 11.22 -7.23
N GLU A 86 -3.59 12.48 -7.24
CA GLU A 86 -4.44 13.62 -7.53
C GLU A 86 -4.93 13.53 -8.98
N GLU A 87 -6.23 13.76 -9.21
CA GLU A 87 -6.71 13.98 -10.57
C GLU A 87 -6.12 15.28 -11.07
N THR A 88 -5.27 15.20 -12.10
CA THR A 88 -4.90 16.37 -12.88
C THR A 88 -6.18 16.87 -13.54
N ILE A 89 -6.69 18.00 -13.07
CA ILE A 89 -7.86 18.70 -13.62
C ILE A 89 -7.55 19.14 -15.05
#